data_AF-A0A1B8FT88-F1
#
_entry.id   AF-A0A1B8FT88-F1
#
_cell.length_a   1.000
_cell.length_b   1.000
_cell.length_c   1.000
_cell.angle_alpha   90.00
_cell.angle_beta   90.00
_cell.angle_gamma   90.00
#
_symmetry.space_group_name_H-M   'P 1'
#
loop_
_entity.id
_entity.type
_entity.pdbx_description
1 polymer ?
#
loop_
_entity_poly.entity_id
_entity_poly.type
_entity_poly.pdbx_seq_one_letter_code
_entity_poly.pdbx_strand_id
1 'polypeptide(L)'
;MSGVEAIGLVLGGLPLIISFAEHYKEGFETLVRWKRFRLVFLKFITSLDTQEQIFKMVLEKLLAPLRLEPEEKQRLWTTPDYEGWHRSDVVEALKSRLGDSYDACMDILRTMNEDIVDLQAMMSLKDGTVDWAASGKNQ
;
A
#
# COMPACT_ATOMS: atom_id res chain seq x y z
N MET A 1 -12.02 -6.66 -9.34
CA MET A 1 -11.35 -5.38 -9.10
C MET A 1 -10.67 -4.95 -10.37
N SER A 2 -10.92 -3.73 -10.84
CA SER A 2 -10.17 -3.14 -11.94
C SER A 2 -8.75 -2.79 -11.46
N GLY A 3 -7.73 -2.87 -12.33
CA GLY A 3 -6.37 -2.47 -11.93
C GLY A 3 -6.25 -0.98 -11.55
N VAL A 4 -7.24 -0.18 -11.96
CA VAL A 4 -7.38 1.24 -11.60
C VAL A 4 -7.86 1.41 -10.16
N GLU A 5 -8.84 0.61 -9.70
CA GLU A 5 -9.24 0.53 -8.28
C GLU A 5 -8.06 0.16 -7.38
N ALA A 6 -7.23 -0.78 -7.85
CA ALA A 6 -6.08 -1.26 -7.10
C ALA A 6 -5.06 -0.14 -6.79
N ILE A 7 -5.02 0.96 -7.56
CA ILE A 7 -4.10 2.08 -7.30
C ILE A 7 -4.38 2.71 -5.93
N GLY A 8 -5.64 3.07 -5.67
CA GLY A 8 -6.05 3.68 -4.40
C GLY A 8 -5.87 2.74 -3.21
N LEU A 9 -6.12 1.45 -3.41
CA LEU A 9 -5.94 0.43 -2.39
C LEU A 9 -4.47 0.17 -2.07
N VAL A 10 -3.59 0.11 -3.07
CA VAL A 10 -2.14 -0.02 -2.86
C VAL A 10 -1.60 1.23 -2.15
N LEU A 11 -2.07 2.43 -2.50
CA LEU A 11 -1.70 3.69 -1.85
C LEU A 11 -2.09 3.72 -0.36
N GLY A 12 -3.24 3.17 0.00
CA GLY A 12 -3.68 3.11 1.40
C GLY A 12 -3.13 1.90 2.17
N GLY A 13 -3.00 0.75 1.51
CA GLY A 13 -2.69 -0.53 2.13
C GLY A 13 -1.22 -0.69 2.51
N LEU A 14 -0.29 -0.28 1.66
CA LEU A 14 1.16 -0.33 1.94
C LEU A 14 1.54 0.44 3.23
N PRO A 15 1.17 1.73 3.39
CA PRO A 15 1.49 2.46 4.61
C PRO A 15 0.89 1.84 5.87
N LEU A 16 -0.30 1.21 5.78
CA LEU A 16 -0.89 0.49 6.91
C LEU A 16 -0.07 -0.76 7.30
N ILE A 17 0.37 -1.54 6.31
CA ILE A 17 1.23 -2.72 6.57
C ILE A 17 2.56 -2.28 7.18
N ILE A 18 3.18 -1.22 6.65
CA ILE A 18 4.45 -0.68 7.16
C ILE A 18 4.27 -0.22 8.61
N SER A 19 3.28 0.62 8.88
CA SER A 19 2.98 1.11 10.23
C SER A 19 2.73 -0.04 11.20
N PHE A 20 1.99 -1.06 10.75
CA PHE A 20 1.73 -2.22 11.58
C PHE A 20 2.98 -3.07 11.84
N ALA A 21 3.81 -3.30 10.82
CA ALA A 21 5.08 -4.01 10.97
C ALA A 21 6.02 -3.27 11.95
N GLU A 22 6.05 -1.94 11.91
CA GLU A 22 6.80 -1.13 12.87
C GLU A 22 6.30 -1.31 14.31
N HIS A 23 4.98 -1.33 14.53
CA HIS A 23 4.39 -1.62 15.85
C HIS A 23 4.69 -3.05 16.32
N TYR A 24 4.68 -4.02 15.39
CA TYR A 24 5.06 -5.40 15.68
C TYR A 24 6.53 -5.50 16.14
N LYS A 25 7.43 -4.69 15.58
CA LYS A 25 8.82 -4.62 16.06
C LYS A 25 8.89 -4.17 17.52
N GLU A 26 8.16 -3.13 17.91
CA GLU A 26 8.20 -2.61 19.29
C GLU A 26 7.72 -3.65 20.31
N GLY A 27 6.68 -4.42 20.00
CA GLY A 27 6.13 -5.44 20.90
C GLY A 27 7.05 -6.65 21.12
N PHE A 28 7.86 -7.02 20.13
CA PHE A 28 8.69 -8.23 20.15
C PHE A 28 10.18 -7.97 20.41
N GLU A 29 10.60 -6.70 20.44
CA GLU A 29 12.00 -6.31 20.64
C GLU A 29 12.65 -6.86 21.92
N THR A 30 11.81 -7.14 22.92
CA THR A 30 12.20 -7.70 24.23
C THR A 30 12.52 -9.19 24.19
N LEU A 31 12.12 -9.93 23.15
CA LEU A 31 12.32 -11.38 23.07
C LEU A 31 13.73 -11.73 22.61
N VAL A 32 14.41 -12.66 23.30
CA VAL A 32 15.75 -13.14 22.91
C VAL A 32 15.76 -13.72 21.48
N ARG A 33 14.65 -14.36 21.07
CA ARG A 33 14.47 -14.92 19.72
C ARG A 33 14.33 -13.84 18.64
N TRP A 34 13.92 -12.62 19.00
CA TRP A 34 13.84 -11.47 18.11
C TRP A 34 15.19 -11.14 17.48
N LYS A 35 16.29 -11.20 18.24
CA LYS A 35 17.63 -10.86 17.71
C LYS A 35 18.00 -11.64 16.44
N ARG A 36 17.55 -12.89 16.32
CA ARG A 36 17.78 -13.73 15.12
C ARG A 36 16.87 -13.38 13.95
N PHE A 37 15.62 -12.98 14.23
CA PHE A 37 14.62 -12.65 13.20
C PHE A 37 14.67 -11.18 12.75
N ARG A 38 15.17 -10.29 13.61
CA ARG A 38 15.20 -8.82 13.43
C ARG A 38 15.82 -8.41 12.09
N LEU A 39 16.91 -9.05 11.65
CA LEU A 39 17.55 -8.69 10.38
C LEU A 39 16.65 -8.96 9.18
N VAL A 40 15.95 -10.09 9.16
CA VAL A 40 15.02 -10.44 8.08
C VAL A 40 13.80 -9.52 8.12
N PHE A 41 13.29 -9.25 9.32
CA PHE A 41 12.14 -8.37 9.51
C PHE A 41 12.41 -6.91 9.10
N LEU A 42 13.55 -6.34 9.50
CA LEU A 42 13.92 -4.99 9.09
C LEU A 42 14.12 -4.89 7.58
N LYS A 43 14.74 -5.91 6.96
CA LYS A 43 14.86 -5.97 5.50
C LYS A 43 13.50 -6.01 4.81
N PHE A 44 12.54 -6.73 5.39
CA PHE A 44 11.16 -6.77 4.89
C PHE A 44 10.51 -5.38 4.96
N ILE A 45 10.55 -4.70 6.11
CA ILE A 45 10.00 -3.33 6.25
C ILE A 45 10.66 -2.38 5.25
N THR A 46 11.99 -2.38 5.16
CA THR A 46 12.72 -1.52 4.22
C THR A 46 12.35 -1.82 2.76
N SER A 47 12.08 -3.07 2.42
CA SER A 47 11.62 -3.44 1.07
C SER A 47 10.23 -2.91 0.78
N LEU A 48 9.30 -2.99 1.74
CA LEU A 48 7.95 -2.44 1.59
C LEU A 48 7.97 -0.92 1.44
N ASP A 49 8.72 -0.22 2.30
CA ASP A 49 8.88 1.24 2.20
C ASP A 49 9.48 1.63 0.85
N THR A 50 10.52 0.92 0.39
CA THR A 50 11.10 1.15 -0.95
C THR A 50 10.07 0.98 -2.06
N GLN A 51 9.23 -0.06 -2.00
CA GLN A 51 8.17 -0.29 -2.98
C GLN A 51 7.11 0.82 -2.94
N GLU A 52 6.71 1.26 -1.75
CA GLU A 52 5.76 2.36 -1.57
C GLU A 52 6.29 3.66 -2.19
N GLN A 53 7.55 4.01 -1.93
CA GLN A 53 8.19 5.21 -2.49
C GLN A 53 8.27 5.13 -4.02
N ILE A 54 8.71 4.00 -4.58
CA ILE A 54 8.78 3.80 -6.03
C ILE A 54 7.39 3.93 -6.66
N PHE A 55 6.39 3.29 -6.07
CA PHE A 55 5.02 3.35 -6.55
C PHE A 55 4.49 4.79 -6.57
N LYS A 56 4.66 5.54 -5.48
CA LYS A 56 4.28 6.95 -5.39
C LYS A 56 4.99 7.80 -6.45
N MET A 57 6.31 7.64 -6.61
CA MET A 57 7.08 8.38 -7.62
C MET A 57 6.64 8.07 -9.05
N VAL A 58 6.34 6.81 -9.35
CA VAL A 58 5.85 6.40 -10.68
C VAL A 58 4.48 7.01 -10.93
N LEU A 59 3.56 6.90 -9.98
CA LEU A 59 2.21 7.42 -10.10
C LEU A 59 2.20 8.95 -10.26
N GLU A 60 3.07 9.67 -9.54
CA GLU A 60 3.24 11.11 -9.71
C GLU A 60 3.68 11.47 -11.13
N LYS A 61 4.63 10.73 -11.70
CA LYS A 61 5.09 10.95 -13.09
C LYS A 61 4.04 10.59 -14.14
N LEU A 62 3.19 9.61 -13.86
CA LEU A 62 2.10 9.23 -14.76
C LEU A 62 1.01 10.31 -14.79
N LEU A 63 0.68 10.87 -13.61
CA LEU A 63 -0.37 11.88 -13.47
C LEU A 63 0.11 13.32 -13.66
N ALA A 64 1.41 13.60 -13.72
CA ALA A 64 1.97 14.94 -13.89
C ALA A 64 1.37 15.78 -15.04
N PRO A 65 1.01 15.22 -16.21
CA PRO A 65 0.37 15.99 -17.29
C PRO A 65 -1.08 16.37 -17.00
N LEU A 66 -1.75 15.69 -16.06
CA LEU A 66 -3.14 15.90 -15.75
C LEU A 66 -3.29 17.14 -14.85
N ARG A 67 -4.06 18.13 -15.32
CA ARG A 67 -4.39 19.31 -14.53
C ARG A 67 -5.49 18.95 -13.54
N LEU A 68 -5.08 18.49 -12.37
CA LEU A 68 -5.96 18.23 -11.25
C LEU A 68 -5.99 19.44 -10.32
N GLU A 69 -7.18 19.78 -9.85
CA GLU A 69 -7.32 20.72 -8.73
C GLU A 69 -6.61 20.17 -7.49
N PRO A 70 -6.03 21.02 -6.62
CA PRO A 70 -5.26 20.57 -5.46
C PRO A 70 -6.02 19.60 -4.54
N GLU A 71 -7.31 19.86 -4.33
CA GLU A 71 -8.20 19.01 -3.51
C GLU A 71 -8.39 17.63 -4.14
N GLU A 72 -8.54 17.57 -5.46
CA GLU A 72 -8.72 16.32 -6.19
C GLU A 72 -7.45 15.50 -6.18
N LYS A 73 -6.29 16.15 -6.41
CA LYS A 73 -4.99 15.52 -6.27
C LYS A 73 -4.88 14.91 -4.87
N GLN A 74 -5.15 15.69 -3.82
CA GLN A 74 -5.08 15.19 -2.45
C GLN A 74 -5.96 13.94 -2.25
N ARG A 75 -7.22 13.97 -2.69
CA ARG A 75 -8.14 12.82 -2.55
C ARG A 75 -7.63 11.56 -3.24
N LEU A 76 -7.10 11.67 -4.47
CA LEU A 76 -6.48 10.52 -5.17
C LEU A 76 -5.35 9.89 -4.36
N TRP A 77 -4.55 10.70 -3.66
CA TRP A 77 -3.41 10.22 -2.88
C TRP A 77 -3.76 9.69 -1.49
N THR A 78 -4.85 10.15 -0.88
CA THR A 78 -5.15 9.90 0.54
C THR A 78 -6.41 9.10 0.80
N THR A 79 -7.30 8.97 -0.19
CA THR A 79 -8.59 8.29 -0.02
C THR A 79 -8.54 6.92 -0.70
N PRO A 80 -8.55 5.81 0.07
CA PRO A 80 -8.70 4.48 -0.48
C PRO A 80 -10.02 4.35 -1.25
N ASP A 81 -10.04 3.55 -2.32
CA ASP A 81 -11.23 3.35 -3.18
C ASP A 81 -11.90 4.64 -3.65
N TYR A 82 -11.12 5.69 -3.88
CA TYR A 82 -11.67 6.95 -4.39
C TYR A 82 -12.15 6.80 -5.84
N GLU A 83 -13.43 7.08 -6.08
CA GLU A 83 -14.06 7.06 -7.42
C GLU A 83 -13.35 7.98 -8.45
N GLY A 84 -12.55 8.95 -7.99
CA GLY A 84 -11.71 9.77 -8.84
C GLY A 84 -10.76 8.96 -9.73
N TRP A 85 -10.38 7.75 -9.33
CA TRP A 85 -9.56 6.85 -10.13
C TRP A 85 -10.27 6.40 -11.42
N HIS A 86 -11.60 6.32 -11.44
CA HIS A 86 -12.40 5.90 -12.59
C HIS A 86 -12.70 7.03 -13.58
N ARG A 87 -12.32 8.27 -13.27
CA ARG A 87 -12.55 9.40 -14.17
C ARG A 87 -11.86 9.16 -15.51
N SER A 88 -12.57 9.48 -16.60
CA SER A 88 -12.08 9.23 -17.96
C SER A 88 -10.74 9.92 -18.24
N ASP A 89 -10.56 11.14 -17.75
CA ASP A 89 -9.32 11.91 -17.93
C ASP A 89 -8.12 11.30 -17.18
N VAL A 90 -8.35 10.75 -15.98
CA VAL A 90 -7.34 10.00 -15.22
C VAL A 90 -6.97 8.71 -15.94
N VAL A 91 -7.96 7.92 -16.36
CA VAL A 91 -7.73 6.65 -17.05
C VAL A 91 -7.04 6.86 -18.40
N GLU A 92 -7.45 7.88 -19.17
CA GLU A 92 -6.83 8.24 -20.44
C GLU A 92 -5.38 8.73 -20.25
N ALA A 93 -5.11 9.51 -19.21
CA ALA A 93 -3.74 9.91 -18.89
C ALA A 93 -2.86 8.70 -18.58
N LEU A 94 -3.35 7.75 -17.77
CA LEU A 94 -2.64 6.50 -17.47
C LEU A 94 -2.40 5.68 -18.73
N LYS A 95 -3.43 5.46 -19.56
CA LYS A 95 -3.32 4.71 -20.83
C LYS A 95 -2.34 5.35 -21.80
N SER A 96 -2.44 6.67 -21.98
CA SER A 96 -1.55 7.42 -22.88
C SER A 96 -0.09 7.33 -22.45
N ARG A 97 0.17 7.36 -21.14
CA ARG A 97 1.54 7.36 -20.59
C ARG A 97 2.16 5.97 -20.51
N LEU A 98 1.35 4.95 -20.22
CA LEU A 98 1.80 3.56 -20.14
C LEU A 98 1.83 2.88 -21.52
N GLY A 99 1.05 3.38 -22.48
CA GLY A 99 0.96 2.81 -23.83
C GLY A 99 0.65 1.32 -23.79
N ASP A 100 1.44 0.53 -24.53
CA ASP A 100 1.30 -0.92 -24.62
C ASP A 100 1.51 -1.65 -23.28
N SER A 101 2.11 -0.99 -22.28
CA SER A 101 2.32 -1.56 -20.94
C SER A 101 1.15 -1.32 -19.99
N TYR A 102 0.06 -0.66 -20.45
CA TYR A 102 -1.07 -0.33 -19.58
C TYR A 102 -1.67 -1.57 -18.92
N ASP A 103 -2.05 -2.59 -19.71
CA ASP A 103 -2.70 -3.78 -19.18
C ASP A 103 -1.78 -4.55 -18.22
N ALA A 104 -0.50 -4.71 -18.59
CA ALA A 104 0.49 -5.34 -17.72
C ALA A 104 0.67 -4.59 -16.40
N CYS A 105 0.66 -3.26 -16.43
CA CYS A 105 0.74 -2.44 -15.22
C CYS A 105 -0.51 -2.59 -14.34
N MET A 106 -1.70 -2.62 -14.94
CA MET A 106 -2.96 -2.86 -14.23
C MET A 106 -2.98 -4.24 -13.55
N ASP A 107 -2.41 -5.26 -14.20
CA ASP A 107 -2.28 -6.59 -13.62
C ASP A 107 -1.27 -6.64 -12.47
N ILE A 108 -0.12 -5.96 -12.60
CA ILE A 108 0.85 -5.82 -11.50
C ILE A 108 0.19 -5.17 -10.29
N LEU A 109 -0.59 -4.09 -10.49
CA LEU A 109 -1.27 -3.39 -9.40
C LEU A 109 -2.31 -4.28 -8.70
N ARG A 110 -3.02 -5.10 -9.47
CA ARG A 110 -3.96 -6.09 -8.92
C ARG A 110 -3.25 -7.11 -8.05
N THR A 111 -2.14 -7.67 -8.53
CA THR A 111 -1.33 -8.61 -7.76
C THR A 111 -0.76 -7.95 -6.50
N MET A 112 -0.27 -6.72 -6.59
CA MET A 112 0.17 -5.97 -5.39
C MET A 112 -0.95 -5.80 -4.38
N ASN A 113 -2.18 -5.52 -4.84
CA ASN A 113 -3.33 -5.43 -3.95
C ASN A 113 -3.68 -6.77 -3.30
N GLU A 114 -3.63 -7.87 -4.06
CA GLU A 114 -3.84 -9.23 -3.53
C GLU A 114 -2.80 -9.55 -2.45
N ASP A 115 -1.52 -9.27 -2.70
CA ASP A 115 -0.43 -9.44 -1.73
C ASP A 115 -0.65 -8.61 -0.46
N ILE A 116 -1.13 -7.37 -0.60
CA ILE A 116 -1.45 -6.48 0.53
C ILE A 116 -2.58 -7.08 1.38
N VAL A 117 -3.65 -7.56 0.75
CA VAL A 117 -4.78 -8.19 1.46
C VAL A 117 -4.32 -9.46 2.19
N ASP A 118 -3.51 -10.29 1.54
CA ASP A 118 -2.95 -11.49 2.15
C ASP A 118 -2.04 -11.16 3.34
N LEU A 119 -1.17 -10.16 3.21
CA LEU A 119 -0.33 -9.68 4.30
C LEU A 119 -1.15 -9.15 5.47
N GLN A 120 -2.20 -8.35 5.21
CA GLN A 120 -3.11 -7.86 6.24
C GLN A 120 -3.81 -9.02 6.98
N ALA A 121 -4.25 -10.04 6.25
CA ALA A 121 -4.87 -11.23 6.83
C ALA A 121 -3.89 -12.03 7.69
N MET A 122 -2.66 -12.29 7.20
CA MET A 122 -1.60 -12.97 7.98
C MET A 122 -1.26 -12.22 9.27
N MET A 123 -1.28 -10.90 9.20
CA MET A 123 -1.03 -9.99 10.31
C MET A 123 -2.19 -9.89 11.30
N SER A 124 -3.34 -10.54 11.02
CA SER A 124 -4.58 -10.45 11.80
C SER A 124 -5.04 -9.00 11.99
N LEU A 125 -4.85 -8.17 10.96
CA LEU A 125 -5.37 -6.80 10.95
C LEU A 125 -6.86 -6.83 10.63
N LYS A 126 -7.70 -6.44 11.60
CA LYS A 126 -9.07 -5.99 11.34
C LYS A 126 -9.12 -4.49 11.59
N ASP A 127 -9.51 -3.72 10.59
CA ASP A 127 -9.70 -2.25 10.70
C ASP A 127 -8.48 -1.52 11.32
N GLY A 128 -7.25 -1.89 10.92
CA GLY A 128 -6.02 -1.27 11.43
C GLY A 128 -5.67 -1.62 12.88
N THR A 129 -6.34 -2.61 13.49
CA THR A 129 -6.11 -3.03 14.88
C THR A 129 -5.82 -4.54 14.95
N VAL A 130 -5.12 -4.96 16.00
CA VAL A 130 -4.58 -6.32 16.17
C VAL A 130 -5.32 -7.09 17.27
N ASP A 131 -5.81 -8.29 16.95
CA ASP A 131 -6.56 -9.11 17.90
C ASP A 131 -5.73 -9.64 19.09
N TRP A 132 -4.43 -9.93 18.93
CA TRP A 132 -3.63 -10.52 20.02
C TRP A 132 -3.12 -9.48 21.05
N ALA A 133 -3.05 -8.19 20.68
CA ALA A 133 -2.63 -7.12 21.60
C ALA A 133 -3.67 -6.87 22.71
N ALA A 134 -4.95 -7.21 22.46
CA ALA A 134 -6.01 -7.13 23.46
C ALA A 134 -5.93 -8.25 24.51
N SER A 135 -5.34 -9.40 24.17
CA SER A 135 -5.28 -10.57 25.07
C SER A 135 -4.18 -10.48 26.14
N GLY A 136 -3.25 -9.53 26.04
CA GLY A 136 -2.16 -9.36 27.02
C GLY A 136 -2.50 -8.52 28.26
N LYS A 137 -3.70 -7.94 28.36
CA LYS A 137 -4.10 -7.08 29.50
C LYS A 137 -4.79 -7.82 30.66
N ASN A 138 -5.07 -9.11 30.50
CA ASN A 138 -5.80 -9.91 31.50
C ASN A 138 -5.00 -11.15 31.96
N GLN A 139 -3.70 -11.00 32.22
CA GLN A 139 -2.93 -12.05 32.91
C GLN A 139 -1.96 -11.48 33.94
#